data_AF-A0AAN7B1A3-F1
#
_entry.id   AF-A0AAN7B1A3-F1
#
_cell.length_a   1.000
_cell.length_b   1.000
_cell.length_c   1.000
_cell.angle_alpha   90.00
_cell.angle_beta   90.00
_cell.angle_gamma   90.00
#
_symmetry.space_group_name_H-M   'P 1'
#
loop_
_entity.id
_entity.type
_entity.pdbx_description
1 polymer ?
#
loop_
_entity_poly.entity_id
_entity_poly.type
_entity_poly.pdbx_seq_one_letter_code
_entity_poly.pdbx_strand_id
1 'polypeptide(L)'
;GGDIQITPEVVVAAAGNGRSGERVMEILLEKRGGDIQITPEVVVAAAGNGKYGERVMEILLEKCGGDIQITPEVVVAAAGNGRSGERVMEILLEKRGGDIQITPEVVVAAARNSRCGEGVMEILEKCGGNIPVTRPRISEVERE
;
A
#
# COMPACT_ATOMS: atom_id res chain seq x y z
N GLY A 1 31.09 7.02 19.59
CA GLY A 1 29.84 6.27 19.36
C GLY A 1 29.58 6.31 17.89
N GLY A 2 29.42 5.15 17.24
CA GLY A 2 29.20 5.12 15.79
C GLY A 2 27.82 5.69 15.46
N ASP A 3 27.78 6.68 14.59
CA ASP A 3 26.53 7.11 13.97
C ASP A 3 25.97 5.93 13.17
N ILE A 4 24.86 5.38 13.64
CA ILE A 4 24.11 4.37 12.89
C ILE A 4 23.49 5.11 11.70
N GLN A 5 24.01 4.86 10.50
CA GLN A 5 23.43 5.38 9.27
C GLN A 5 22.09 4.70 9.02
N ILE A 6 21.03 5.51 8.89
CA ILE A 6 19.72 5.03 8.48
C ILE A 6 19.72 4.98 6.95
N THR A 7 19.80 3.78 6.39
CA THR A 7 19.71 3.56 4.94
C THR A 7 18.26 3.30 4.53
N PRO A 8 17.88 3.47 3.25
CA PRO A 8 16.54 3.12 2.77
C PRO A 8 16.12 1.69 3.15
N GLU A 9 17.05 0.72 3.13
CA GLU A 9 16.77 -0.67 3.47
C GLU A 9 16.34 -0.83 4.94
N VAL A 10 16.90 -0.04 5.85
CA VAL A 10 16.49 -0.04 7.27
C VAL A 10 15.06 0.44 7.42
N VAL A 11 14.68 1.46 6.65
CA VAL A 11 13.33 2.05 6.67
C VAL A 11 12.32 1.07 6.06
N VAL A 12 12.66 0.43 4.94
CA VAL A 12 11.83 -0.64 4.33
C VAL A 12 11.63 -1.80 5.30
N ALA A 13 12.70 -2.26 5.96
CA ALA A 13 12.62 -3.34 6.94
C ALA A 13 11.77 -2.96 8.15
N ALA A 14 11.85 -1.70 8.61
CA ALA A 14 11.01 -1.19 9.68
C ALA A 14 9.53 -1.12 9.28
N ALA A 15 9.23 -0.59 8.10
CA ALA A 15 7.87 -0.50 7.58
C ALA A 15 7.22 -1.88 7.38
N GLY A 16 7.98 -2.85 6.87
CA GLY A 16 7.55 -4.24 6.69
C GLY A 16 7.58 -5.09 7.97
N ASN A 17 7.99 -4.55 9.12
CA ASN A 17 8.13 -5.32 10.34
C ASN A 17 6.76 -5.68 10.96
N GLY A 18 6.35 -6.93 10.77
CA GLY A 18 5.10 -7.48 11.29
C GLY A 18 5.05 -7.75 12.80
N ARG A 19 6.12 -7.47 13.56
CA ARG A 19 6.17 -7.64 15.03
C ARG A 19 6.15 -6.32 15.79
N SER A 20 6.81 -5.29 15.28
CA SER A 20 6.98 -4.01 15.95
C SER A 20 7.16 -2.82 14.99
N GLY A 21 6.69 -2.94 13.74
CA GLY A 21 6.93 -1.95 12.69
C GLY A 21 6.47 -0.54 13.05
N GLU A 22 5.30 -0.42 13.67
CA GLU A 22 4.78 0.85 14.20
C GLU A 22 5.81 1.52 15.13
N ARG A 23 6.20 0.86 16.22
CA ARG A 23 7.11 1.44 17.20
C ARG A 23 8.50 1.73 16.64
N VAL A 24 8.99 0.88 15.74
CA VAL A 24 10.29 1.09 15.09
C VAL A 24 10.23 2.30 14.16
N MET A 25 9.17 2.42 13.35
CA MET A 25 8.98 3.56 12.44
C MET A 25 8.80 4.88 13.20
N GLU A 26 8.06 4.89 14.32
CA GLU A 26 7.96 6.06 15.19
C GLU A 26 9.34 6.54 15.65
N ILE A 27 10.16 5.63 16.18
CA ILE A 27 11.50 5.96 16.71
C ILE A 27 12.41 6.49 15.59
N LEU A 28 12.34 5.89 14.40
CA LEU A 28 13.11 6.34 13.24
C LEU A 28 12.72 7.77 12.85
N LEU A 29 11.43 8.03 12.68
CA LEU A 29 10.92 9.34 12.29
C LEU A 29 11.14 10.42 13.37
N GLU A 30 11.03 10.09 14.65
CA GLU A 30 11.29 11.03 15.76
C GLU A 30 12.77 11.44 15.85
N LYS A 31 13.69 10.49 15.64
CA LYS A 31 15.13 10.74 15.85
C LYS A 31 15.83 11.27 14.61
N ARG A 32 15.30 11.01 13.42
CA ARG A 32 15.96 11.24 12.12
C ARG A 32 14.99 11.66 11.02
N GLY A 33 13.81 12.18 11.35
CA GLY A 33 12.74 12.47 10.38
C GLY A 33 13.15 13.35 9.18
N GLY A 34 14.13 14.24 9.34
CA GLY A 34 14.67 15.04 8.23
C GLY A 34 15.70 14.32 7.33
N ASP A 35 16.28 13.22 7.81
CA ASP A 35 17.29 12.42 7.09
C ASP A 35 16.68 11.18 6.43
N ILE A 36 15.43 10.85 6.76
CA ILE A 36 14.75 9.66 6.27
C ILE A 36 14.06 9.97 4.95
N GLN A 37 14.53 9.34 3.88
CA GLN A 37 13.86 9.35 2.58
C GLN A 37 12.77 8.28 2.56
N ILE A 38 11.52 8.70 2.37
CA ILE A 38 10.40 7.77 2.15
C ILE A 38 10.36 7.43 0.67
N THR A 39 10.89 6.26 0.32
CA THR A 39 10.85 5.74 -1.05
C THR A 39 9.55 4.97 -1.32
N PRO A 40 9.15 4.74 -2.58
CA PRO A 40 8.00 3.90 -2.91
C PRO A 40 8.06 2.51 -2.26
N GLU A 41 9.26 1.92 -2.13
CA GLU A 41 9.46 0.61 -1.51
C GLU A 41 9.08 0.60 -0.02
N VAL A 42 9.31 1.71 0.70
CA VAL A 42 8.90 1.86 2.11
C VAL A 42 7.38 1.80 2.21
N VAL A 43 6.69 2.50 1.30
CA VAL A 43 5.23 2.58 1.25
C VAL A 43 4.63 1.23 0.87
N VAL A 44 5.21 0.54 -0.12
CA VAL A 44 4.83 -0.84 -0.49
C VAL A 44 5.00 -1.80 0.69
N ALA A 45 6.12 -1.71 1.41
CA ALA A 45 6.38 -2.55 2.59
C ALA A 45 5.39 -2.28 3.73
N ALA A 46 5.02 -1.02 3.96
CA ALA A 46 3.99 -0.63 4.91
C ALA A 46 2.61 -1.18 4.51
N ALA A 47 2.21 -0.98 3.26
CA ALA A 47 0.92 -1.43 2.74
C ALA A 47 0.78 -2.97 2.78
N GLY A 48 1.88 -3.69 2.51
CA GLY A 48 1.95 -5.14 2.62
C GLY A 48 2.12 -5.68 4.06
N ASN A 49 2.31 -4.81 5.07
CA ASN A 49 2.51 -5.26 6.44
C ASN A 49 1.19 -5.78 7.03
N GLY A 50 1.16 -7.08 7.30
CA GLY A 50 -0.07 -7.72 7.73
C GLY A 50 -0.57 -7.32 9.12
N LYS A 51 0.30 -7.05 10.11
CA LYS A 51 -0.17 -6.81 11.49
C LYS A 51 -0.23 -5.32 11.83
N TYR A 52 0.72 -4.56 11.33
CA TYR A 52 0.90 -3.15 11.67
C TYR A 52 0.78 -2.24 10.44
N GLY A 53 0.36 -2.76 9.28
CA GLY A 53 0.30 -1.98 8.05
C GLY A 53 -0.59 -0.75 8.15
N GLU A 54 -1.75 -0.88 8.80
CA GLU A 54 -2.64 0.25 9.10
C GLU A 54 -1.88 1.37 9.85
N ARG A 55 -1.32 1.06 11.02
CA ARG A 55 -0.62 2.03 11.88
C ARG A 55 0.62 2.62 11.22
N VAL A 56 1.41 1.79 10.54
CA VAL A 56 2.60 2.25 9.82
C VAL A 56 2.20 3.17 8.67
N MET A 57 1.12 2.87 7.95
CA MET A 57 0.64 3.70 6.86
C MET A 57 0.06 5.03 7.36
N GLU A 58 -0.67 5.03 8.49
CA GLU A 58 -1.12 6.25 9.17
C GLU A 58 0.08 7.15 9.52
N ILE A 59 1.09 6.61 10.21
CA ILE A 59 2.29 7.35 10.60
C ILE A 59 3.00 7.97 9.40
N LEU A 60 3.16 7.19 8.32
CA LEU A 60 3.81 7.66 7.10
C LEU A 60 3.01 8.81 6.47
N LEU A 61 1.69 8.65 6.30
CA LEU A 61 0.85 9.69 5.69
C LEU A 61 0.75 10.96 6.54
N GLU A 62 0.75 10.85 7.87
CA GLU A 62 0.69 12.00 8.77
C GLU A 62 2.01 12.77 8.83
N LYS A 63 3.15 12.06 8.91
CA LYS A 63 4.45 12.69 9.12
C LYS A 63 5.17 13.04 7.81
N CYS A 64 4.88 12.34 6.73
CA CYS A 64 5.57 12.45 5.44
C CYS A 64 4.61 12.65 4.25
N GLY A 65 3.35 13.04 4.50
CA GLY A 65 2.27 13.03 3.51
C GLY A 65 2.53 13.79 2.21
N GLY A 66 3.37 14.83 2.22
CA GLY A 66 3.76 15.59 1.03
C GLY A 66 4.77 14.87 0.12
N ASP A 67 5.58 13.98 0.68
CA ASP A 67 6.66 13.26 -0.03
C ASP A 67 6.24 11.87 -0.51
N ILE A 68 5.12 11.36 0.00
CA ILE A 68 4.62 10.03 -0.33
C ILE A 68 3.95 10.03 -1.70
N GLN A 69 4.43 9.16 -2.58
CA GLN A 69 3.78 8.83 -3.84
C GLN A 69 3.04 7.50 -3.70
N ILE A 70 1.74 7.49 -4.01
CA ILE A 70 0.95 6.27 -4.05
C ILE A 70 1.07 5.69 -5.46
N THR A 71 1.94 4.69 -5.62
CA THR A 71 2.12 3.98 -6.90
C THR A 71 1.14 2.82 -7.03
N PRO A 72 0.89 2.29 -8.24
CA PRO A 72 0.06 1.10 -8.42
C PRO A 72 0.51 -0.08 -7.56
N GLU A 73 1.81 -0.26 -7.35
CA GLU A 73 2.38 -1.32 -6.52
C GLU A 73 1.95 -1.22 -5.05
N VAL A 74 1.81 0.01 -4.52
CA VAL A 74 1.30 0.25 -3.16
C VAL A 74 -0.14 -0.25 -3.04
N VAL A 75 -0.97 0.06 -4.03
CA VAL A 75 -2.39 -0.32 -4.06
C VAL A 75 -2.53 -1.84 -4.23
N VAL A 76 -1.71 -2.46 -5.07
CA VAL A 76 -1.65 -3.93 -5.22
C VAL A 76 -1.22 -4.60 -3.91
N ALA A 77 -0.21 -4.05 -3.22
CA ALA A 77 0.26 -4.59 -1.94
C ALA A 77 -0.82 -4.50 -0.85
N ALA A 78 -1.55 -3.37 -0.78
CA ALA A 78 -2.69 -3.20 0.12
C ALA A 78 -3.82 -4.19 -0.21
N ALA A 79 -4.22 -4.30 -1.48
CA ALA A 79 -5.29 -5.20 -1.90
C ALA A 79 -4.96 -6.69 -1.63
N GLY A 80 -3.69 -7.08 -1.79
CA GLY A 80 -3.20 -8.42 -1.49
C GLY A 80 -2.96 -8.70 0.00
N ASN A 81 -3.04 -7.69 0.88
CA ASN A 81 -2.77 -7.85 2.31
C ASN A 81 -3.96 -8.50 3.03
N GLY A 82 -3.83 -9.78 3.35
CA GLY A 82 -4.91 -10.56 3.98
C GLY A 82 -5.12 -10.34 5.48
N ARG A 83 -4.57 -9.28 6.10
CA ARG A 83 -4.84 -8.98 7.51
C ARG A 83 -5.23 -7.54 7.74
N SER A 84 -4.55 -6.60 7.10
CA SER A 84 -4.83 -5.16 7.21
C SER A 84 -5.20 -4.52 5.87
N GLY A 85 -5.30 -5.29 4.78
CA GLY A 85 -5.47 -4.74 3.44
C GLY A 85 -6.70 -3.87 3.26
N GLU A 86 -7.84 -4.26 3.84
CA GLU A 86 -9.06 -3.47 3.83
C GLU A 86 -8.84 -2.10 4.50
N ARG A 87 -8.34 -2.08 5.73
CA ARG A 87 -8.05 -0.83 6.47
C ARG A 87 -7.01 0.05 5.78
N VAL A 88 -5.97 -0.56 5.22
CA VAL A 88 -4.95 0.16 4.45
C VAL A 88 -5.58 0.79 3.20
N MET A 89 -6.44 0.07 2.49
CA MET A 89 -7.16 0.61 1.33
C MET A 89 -8.08 1.77 1.72
N GLU A 90 -8.81 1.66 2.83
CA GLU A 90 -9.64 2.77 3.36
C GLU A 90 -8.82 4.03 3.64
N ILE A 91 -7.70 3.90 4.35
CA ILE A 91 -6.81 5.03 4.67
C ILE A 91 -6.24 5.66 3.40
N LEU A 92 -5.78 4.84 2.45
CA LEU A 92 -5.25 5.34 1.18
C LEU A 92 -6.31 6.15 0.42
N LEU A 93 -7.56 5.68 0.38
CA LEU A 93 -8.65 6.39 -0.29
C LEU A 93 -9.06 7.67 0.45
N GLU A 94 -9.12 7.64 1.78
CA GLU A 94 -9.46 8.81 2.59
C GLU A 94 -8.44 9.94 2.41
N LYS A 95 -7.15 9.60 2.43
CA LYS A 95 -6.07 10.61 2.39
C LYS A 95 -5.63 10.97 0.98
N ARG A 96 -5.68 10.02 0.04
CA ARG A 96 -5.05 10.11 -1.29
C ARG A 96 -5.93 9.57 -2.42
N GLY A 97 -7.26 9.48 -2.22
CA GLY A 97 -8.19 8.89 -3.18
C GLY A 97 -8.10 9.47 -4.60
N GLY A 98 -7.73 10.74 -4.77
CA GLY A 98 -7.52 11.35 -6.10
C GLY A 98 -6.27 10.89 -6.84
N ASP A 99 -5.29 10.33 -6.13
CA ASP A 99 -4.02 9.85 -6.69
C ASP A 99 -4.06 8.35 -7.00
N ILE A 100 -5.08 7.64 -6.51
CA ILE A 100 -5.17 6.18 -6.60
C ILE A 100 -5.67 5.76 -7.98
N GLN A 101 -4.83 4.98 -8.67
CA GLN A 101 -5.20 4.33 -9.90
C GLN A 101 -5.56 2.87 -9.63
N ILE A 102 -6.83 2.51 -9.89
CA ILE A 102 -7.28 1.12 -9.82
C ILE A 102 -6.94 0.42 -11.14
N THR A 103 -5.96 -0.47 -11.10
CA THR A 103 -5.54 -1.28 -12.25
C THR A 103 -6.11 -2.70 -12.19
N PRO A 104 -6.13 -3.47 -13.30
CA PRO A 104 -6.55 -4.87 -13.28
C PRO A 104 -5.79 -5.72 -12.26
N GLU A 105 -4.51 -5.42 -12.02
CA GLU A 105 -3.67 -6.11 -11.03
C GLU A 105 -4.19 -5.93 -9.60
N VAL A 106 -4.73 -4.75 -9.27
CA VAL A 106 -5.35 -4.48 -7.96
C VAL A 106 -6.58 -5.38 -7.77
N VAL A 107 -7.43 -5.49 -8.79
CA VAL A 107 -8.62 -6.34 -8.76
C VAL A 107 -8.23 -7.81 -8.63
N VAL A 108 -7.22 -8.26 -9.38
CA VAL A 108 -6.71 -9.64 -9.27
C VAL A 108 -6.12 -9.92 -7.89
N ALA A 109 -5.38 -8.96 -7.31
CA ALA A 109 -4.81 -9.09 -5.98
C ALA A 109 -5.91 -9.21 -4.91
N ALA A 110 -6.94 -8.36 -4.98
CA ALA A 110 -8.11 -8.43 -4.10
C ALA A 110 -8.87 -9.76 -4.25
N ALA A 111 -9.17 -10.18 -5.48
CA ALA A 111 -9.88 -11.42 -5.76
C ALA A 111 -9.13 -12.69 -5.28
N ARG A 112 -7.79 -12.64 -5.24
CA ARG A 112 -6.95 -13.74 -4.71
C ARG A 112 -6.77 -13.68 -3.18
N ASN A 113 -7.14 -12.58 -2.53
CA ASN A 113 -7.00 -12.41 -1.09
C ASN A 113 -8.18 -13.07 -0.36
N SER A 114 -8.00 -14.33 0.05
CA SER A 114 -9.06 -15.13 0.69
C SER A 114 -9.46 -14.68 2.10
N ARG A 115 -8.81 -13.67 2.68
CA ARG A 115 -9.08 -13.22 4.05
C ARG A 115 -9.83 -11.89 4.09
N CYS A 116 -9.35 -10.89 3.36
CA CYS A 116 -9.92 -9.54 3.35
C CYS A 116 -10.30 -9.07 1.93
N GLY A 117 -10.20 -9.95 0.93
CA GLY A 117 -10.44 -9.58 -0.47
C GLY A 117 -11.86 -9.12 -0.75
N GLU A 118 -12.86 -9.65 -0.06
CA GLU A 118 -14.26 -9.22 -0.19
C GLU A 118 -14.43 -7.75 0.21
N GLY A 119 -13.94 -7.36 1.40
CA GLY A 119 -13.99 -5.95 1.84
C GLY A 119 -13.21 -5.01 0.92
N VAL A 120 -12.06 -5.45 0.41
CA VAL A 120 -11.31 -4.68 -0.60
C VAL A 120 -12.13 -4.54 -1.90
N MET A 121 -12.78 -5.60 -2.37
CA MET A 121 -13.63 -5.54 -3.57
C MET A 121 -14.82 -4.60 -3.39
N GLU A 122 -15.47 -4.59 -2.23
CA GLU A 122 -16.53 -3.62 -1.93
C GLU A 122 -16.03 -2.16 -2.00
N ILE A 123 -14.83 -1.92 -1.46
CA ILE A 123 -14.19 -0.60 -1.53
C ILE A 123 -13.94 -0.21 -2.99
N LEU A 124 -13.40 -1.13 -3.80
CA LEU A 124 -13.15 -0.91 -5.21
C LEU A 124 -14.44 -0.61 -5.99
N GLU A 125 -15.55 -1.27 -5.67
CA GLU A 125 -16.86 -0.99 -6.27
C GLU A 125 -17.39 0.39 -5.89
N LYS A 126 -17.29 0.78 -4.61
CA LYS A 126 -17.73 2.09 -4.11
C LYS A 126 -16.93 3.24 -4.73
N CYS A 127 -15.64 3.05 -4.96
CA CYS A 127 -14.78 4.02 -5.64
C CYS A 127 -14.83 3.91 -7.18
N GLY A 128 -15.39 2.80 -7.69
CA GLY A 128 -15.28 2.30 -9.06
C GLY A 128 -16.40 2.69 -10.02
N GLY A 129 -16.93 3.91 -9.95
CA GLY A 129 -17.74 4.48 -11.04
C GLY A 129 -17.00 4.57 -12.39
N ASN A 130 -15.73 4.16 -12.45
CA ASN A 130 -14.88 4.24 -13.63
C ASN A 130 -13.91 3.06 -13.72
N ILE A 131 -14.35 1.82 -13.45
CA ILE A 131 -13.58 0.63 -13.82
C ILE A 131 -13.83 0.42 -15.33
N PRO A 132 -12.90 0.73 -16.25
CA PRO A 132 -12.89 0.03 -17.52
C PRO A 132 -12.53 -1.40 -17.17
N VAL A 133 -13.54 -2.21 -16.89
CA VAL A 133 -13.39 -3.67 -16.97
C VAL A 133 -13.17 -3.91 -18.45
N THR A 134 -11.94 -3.74 -18.93
CA THR A 134 -11.53 -4.25 -20.23
C THR A 134 -11.60 -5.76 -20.07
N ARG A 135 -12.81 -6.29 -20.28
CA ARG A 135 -12.98 -7.65 -20.76
C ARG A 135 -11.98 -7.78 -21.92
N PRO A 136 -11.10 -8.78 -21.95
CA PRO A 136 -10.41 -9.09 -23.18
C PRO A 136 -11.50 -9.22 -24.23
N ARG A 137 -11.44 -8.38 -25.27
CA ARG A 137 -12.31 -8.55 -26.44
C ARG A 137 -11.95 -9.91 -27.00
N ILE A 138 -12.75 -10.92 -26.69
CA ILE A 138 -12.75 -12.19 -27.41
C ILE A 138 -13.41 -11.88 -28.75
N SER A 139 -12.67 -11.21 -29.62
CA SER A 139 -13.02 -11.02 -31.01
C SER A 139 -11.71 -11.09 -31.76
N GLU A 140 -11.58 -12.13 -32.59
CA GLU A 140 -10.45 -12.50 -33.46
C GLU A 140 -9.59 -13.67 -32.94
N VAL A 141 -10.18 -14.86 -32.95
CA VAL A 141 -9.53 -15.95 -33.70
C VAL A 141 -10.50 -16.27 -34.83
N GLU A 142 -10.06 -15.94 -36.03
CA GLU A 142 -10.78 -16.04 -37.26
C GLU A 142 -11.22 -17.48 -37.55
N ARG A 143 -12.30 -17.56 -38.32
CA ARG A 143 -12.79 -18.74 -39.00
C ARG A 143 -11.66 -19.38 -39.82
N GLU A 144 -11.51 -20.69 -39.68
CA GLU A 144 -11.30 -21.61 -40.81
C GLU A 144 -12.24 -22.81 -40.65
#